data_AF-A0A928MPT7-F1
#
_entry.id   AF-A0A928MPT7-F1
#
_cell.length_a   1.000
_cell.length_b   1.000
_cell.length_c   1.000
_cell.angle_alpha   90.00
_cell.angle_beta   90.00
_cell.angle_gamma   90.00
#
_symmetry.space_group_name_H-M   'P 1'
#
loop_
_entity.id
_entity.type
_entity.pdbx_description
1 polymer ?
#
loop_
_entity_poly.entity_id
_entity_poly.type
_entity_poly.pdbx_seq_one_letter_code
_entity_poly.pdbx_strand_id
1 'polypeptide(L)'
;MTRKQAISTAIQALSKEGSNQEAIQVLQTMSDELPLNRWSETAIYDSVEQFILDHGRVPNASDFKLRGLPPHPVIKNRFGITVQEWLAEHYPVEKPDSEVLRKNVTDPFITEYLRLKPCSGEKFDAMRSTGIPCWFTVAQHNGTTRWRALLEKLDLPIYNNLPPQQAVKREYKVSIHVDPDFLDAIVGCD
;
A
#
# COMPACT_ATOMS: atom_id res chain seq x y z
N MET A 1 5.60 -1.30 -47.83
CA MET A 1 5.99 0.12 -47.64
C MET A 1 5.76 0.47 -46.19
N THR A 2 6.79 0.93 -45.47
CA THR A 2 6.67 1.38 -44.07
C THR A 2 6.15 2.81 -43.99
N ARG A 3 5.59 3.23 -42.83
CA ARG A 3 5.15 4.62 -42.64
C ARG A 3 6.27 5.63 -42.89
N LYS A 4 7.50 5.32 -42.45
CA LYS A 4 8.68 6.15 -42.69
C LYS A 4 9.01 6.27 -44.18
N GLN A 5 8.90 5.17 -44.93
CA GLN A 5 9.06 5.18 -46.38
C GLN A 5 7.99 6.03 -47.06
N ALA A 6 6.72 5.93 -46.63
CA ALA A 6 5.62 6.72 -47.18
C ALA A 6 5.81 8.24 -46.94
N ILE A 7 6.20 8.64 -45.72
CA ILE A 7 6.49 10.05 -45.41
C ILE A 7 7.71 10.54 -46.20
N SER A 8 8.78 9.75 -46.29
CA SER A 8 9.96 10.11 -47.10
C SER A 8 9.63 10.29 -48.58
N THR A 9 8.74 9.46 -49.14
CA THR A 9 8.27 9.61 -50.52
C THR A 9 7.41 10.86 -50.69
N ALA A 10 6.54 11.18 -49.72
CA ALA A 10 5.72 12.40 -49.73
C ALA A 10 6.59 13.67 -49.66
N ILE A 11 7.63 13.69 -48.80
CA ILE A 11 8.59 14.79 -48.73
C ILE A 11 9.30 14.99 -50.08
N GLN A 12 9.74 13.91 -50.72
CA GLN A 12 10.39 13.99 -52.03
C GLN A 12 9.46 14.50 -53.14
N ALA A 13 8.17 14.14 -53.10
CA ALA A 13 7.19 14.62 -54.06
C ALA A 13 6.93 16.13 -53.88
N LEU A 14 6.69 16.57 -52.64
CA LEU A 14 6.42 17.98 -52.31
C LEU A 14 7.64 18.89 -52.54
N SER A 15 8.85 18.37 -52.31
CA SER A 15 10.09 19.12 -52.58
C SER A 15 10.32 19.41 -54.06
N LYS A 16 9.73 18.60 -54.97
CA LYS A 16 9.83 18.81 -56.43
C LYS A 16 8.85 19.85 -56.95
N GLU A 17 7.72 20.05 -56.28
CA GLU A 17 6.69 21.03 -56.68
C GLU A 17 7.02 22.45 -56.23
N GLY A 18 8.03 22.65 -55.37
CA GLY A 18 8.53 23.98 -54.98
C GLY A 18 7.56 24.80 -54.10
N SER A 19 6.43 24.22 -53.71
CA SER A 19 5.40 24.84 -52.89
C SER A 19 5.16 23.99 -51.63
N ASN A 20 4.86 24.64 -50.50
CA ASN A 20 4.59 24.04 -49.18
C ASN A 20 5.82 23.67 -48.32
N GLN A 21 6.77 24.61 -48.14
CA GLN A 21 7.87 24.45 -47.18
C GLN A 21 7.39 24.14 -45.75
N GLU A 22 6.27 24.72 -45.32
CA GLU A 22 5.66 24.42 -44.02
C GLU A 22 5.20 22.96 -43.91
N ALA A 23 4.59 22.41 -44.96
CA ALA A 23 4.15 21.01 -44.98
C ALA A 23 5.36 20.05 -44.98
N ILE A 24 6.44 20.41 -45.68
CA ILE A 24 7.70 19.65 -45.67
C ILE A 24 8.30 19.63 -44.26
N GLN A 25 8.33 20.78 -43.57
CA GLN A 25 8.83 20.88 -42.20
C GLN A 25 8.02 20.03 -41.22
N VAL A 26 6.68 20.07 -41.31
CA VAL A 26 5.81 19.24 -40.47
C VAL A 26 5.99 17.75 -40.75
N LEU A 27 6.11 17.35 -42.02
CA LEU A 27 6.36 15.95 -42.39
C LEU A 27 7.74 15.46 -41.96
N GLN A 28 8.76 16.33 -41.95
CA GLN A 28 10.08 16.02 -41.42
C GLN A 28 10.02 15.78 -39.91
N THR A 29 9.37 16.66 -39.15
CA THR A 29 9.12 16.45 -37.71
C THR A 29 8.38 15.13 -37.45
N MET A 30 7.31 14.86 -38.19
CA MET A 30 6.56 13.60 -38.09
C MET A 30 7.40 12.36 -38.44
N SER A 31 8.33 12.47 -39.41
CA SER A 31 9.25 11.41 -39.78
C SER A 31 10.30 11.14 -38.70
N ASP A 32 10.80 12.19 -38.06
CA ASP A 32 11.78 12.09 -36.98
C ASP A 32 11.14 11.53 -35.70
N GLU A 33 9.85 11.76 -35.50
CA GLU A 33 9.03 11.17 -34.46
C GLU A 33 8.61 9.71 -34.75
N LEU A 34 9.01 9.11 -35.90
CA LEU A 34 8.68 7.72 -36.21
C LEU A 34 9.61 6.69 -35.52
N PRO A 35 9.05 5.58 -34.98
CA PRO A 35 7.63 5.23 -34.97
C PRO A 35 6.87 6.19 -34.06
N LEU A 36 5.67 6.64 -34.50
CA LEU A 36 4.73 7.48 -33.75
C LEU A 36 4.38 6.72 -32.47
N ASN A 37 5.28 6.79 -31.52
CA ASN A 37 5.15 6.16 -30.24
C ASN A 37 4.36 7.17 -29.46
N ARG A 38 3.16 6.78 -29.05
CA ARG A 38 2.26 7.64 -28.25
C ARG A 38 2.96 8.25 -27.03
N TRP A 39 4.07 7.64 -26.62
CA TRP A 39 4.93 8.07 -25.53
C TRP A 39 6.34 8.40 -26.07
N SER A 40 6.49 9.61 -26.61
CA SER A 40 7.78 10.29 -26.64
C SER A 40 8.21 10.67 -25.22
N GLU A 41 9.48 11.00 -25.03
CA GLU A 41 9.97 11.50 -23.75
C GLU A 41 9.21 12.77 -23.31
N THR A 42 9.02 13.71 -24.23
CA THR A 42 8.22 14.94 -24.00
C THR A 42 6.79 14.63 -23.59
N ALA A 43 6.11 13.72 -24.32
CA ALA A 43 4.73 13.34 -24.01
C ALA A 43 4.60 12.64 -22.64
N ILE A 44 5.65 11.97 -22.17
CA ILE A 44 5.68 11.38 -20.83
C ILE A 44 5.72 12.49 -19.77
N TYR A 45 6.62 13.47 -19.89
CA TYR A 45 6.68 14.60 -18.96
C TYR A 45 5.38 15.41 -18.96
N ASP A 46 4.89 15.80 -20.15
CA ASP A 46 3.64 16.57 -20.29
C ASP A 46 2.46 15.86 -19.62
N SER A 47 2.35 14.54 -19.77
CA SER A 47 1.26 13.76 -19.14
C SER A 47 1.34 13.74 -17.61
N VAL A 48 2.55 13.75 -17.05
CA VAL A 48 2.78 13.77 -15.60
C VAL A 48 2.54 15.17 -15.05
N GLU A 49 2.98 16.21 -15.74
CA GLU A 49 2.70 17.60 -15.37
C GLU A 49 1.20 17.89 -15.40
N GLN A 50 0.50 17.43 -16.44
CA GLN A 50 -0.95 17.55 -16.51
C GLN A 50 -1.63 16.83 -15.35
N PHE A 51 -1.17 15.64 -14.98
CA PHE A 51 -1.68 14.93 -13.81
C PHE A 51 -1.48 15.74 -12.51
N ILE A 52 -0.31 16.36 -12.34
CA ILE A 52 -0.01 17.19 -11.17
C ILE A 52 -0.92 18.41 -11.11
N LEU A 53 -1.17 19.07 -12.24
CA LEU A 53 -2.09 20.21 -12.33
C LEU A 53 -3.53 19.80 -11.96
N ASP A 54 -3.98 18.65 -12.46
CA ASP A 54 -5.34 18.17 -12.25
C ASP A 54 -5.60 17.69 -10.81
N HIS A 55 -4.58 17.08 -10.16
CA HIS A 55 -4.75 16.40 -8.86
C HIS A 55 -4.04 17.11 -7.70
N GLY A 56 -3.21 18.12 -7.97
CA GLY A 56 -2.41 18.83 -6.97
C GLY A 56 -1.35 17.97 -6.29
N ARG A 57 -0.98 16.82 -6.85
CA ARG A 57 0.01 15.90 -6.29
C ARG A 57 0.80 15.16 -7.38
N VAL A 58 2.01 14.74 -7.03
CA VAL A 58 2.81 13.84 -7.88
C VAL A 58 2.12 12.46 -7.98
N PRO A 59 2.01 11.87 -9.18
CA PRO A 59 1.46 10.53 -9.33
C PRO A 59 2.33 9.48 -8.65
N ASN A 60 1.71 8.47 -8.07
CA ASN A 60 2.37 7.30 -7.51
C ASN A 60 2.41 6.16 -8.55
N ALA A 61 3.18 5.10 -8.28
CA ALA A 61 3.30 3.95 -9.19
C ALA A 61 1.95 3.28 -9.55
N SER A 62 0.93 3.35 -8.68
CA SER A 62 -0.40 2.80 -8.98
C SER A 62 -1.21 3.71 -9.91
N ASP A 63 -0.98 5.03 -9.90
CA ASP A 63 -1.66 5.98 -10.79
C ASP A 63 -1.28 5.75 -12.26
N PHE A 64 -0.08 5.25 -12.54
CA PHE A 64 0.37 4.86 -13.90
C PHE A 64 -0.39 3.64 -14.48
N LYS A 65 -1.29 3.04 -13.70
CA LYS A 65 -2.25 2.03 -14.19
C LYS A 65 -3.56 2.65 -14.71
N LEU A 66 -3.81 3.91 -14.37
CA LEU A 66 -5.00 4.66 -14.81
C LEU A 66 -4.82 5.13 -16.26
N ARG A 67 -5.94 5.44 -16.92
CA ARG A 67 -5.90 6.03 -18.26
C ARG A 67 -5.41 7.48 -18.15
N GLY A 68 -4.43 7.85 -18.97
CA GLY A 68 -3.89 9.22 -19.06
C GLY A 68 -2.39 9.29 -18.84
N LEU A 69 -1.83 8.34 -18.08
CA LEU A 69 -0.39 8.22 -17.83
C LEU A 69 0.26 7.11 -18.68
N PRO A 70 1.58 7.16 -18.90
CA PRO A 70 2.30 6.11 -19.62
C PRO A 70 2.26 4.79 -18.85
N PRO A 71 1.99 3.65 -19.50
CA PRO A 71 2.08 2.35 -18.84
C PRO A 71 3.50 2.07 -18.31
N HIS A 72 3.61 1.31 -17.21
CA HIS A 72 4.90 0.90 -16.63
C HIS A 72 5.93 0.37 -17.65
N PRO A 73 5.56 -0.51 -18.61
CA PRO A 73 6.50 -0.99 -19.61
C PRO A 73 7.07 0.11 -20.51
N VAL A 74 6.32 1.19 -20.73
CA VAL A 74 6.76 2.31 -21.56
C VAL A 74 7.89 3.06 -20.87
N ILE A 75 7.72 3.41 -19.60
CA ILE A 75 8.77 4.06 -18.80
C ILE A 75 10.01 3.17 -18.77
N LYS A 76 9.85 1.88 -18.46
CA LYS A 76 10.96 0.92 -18.42
C LYS A 76 11.71 0.81 -19.75
N ASN A 77 10.99 0.73 -20.87
CA ASN A 77 11.60 0.60 -22.19
C ASN A 77 12.29 1.88 -22.65
N ARG A 78 11.86 3.06 -22.17
CA ARG A 78 12.41 4.36 -22.55
C ARG A 78 13.61 4.77 -21.71
N PHE A 79 13.49 4.64 -20.39
CA PHE A 79 14.49 5.15 -19.44
C PHE A 79 15.34 4.04 -18.81
N GLY A 80 15.00 2.77 -19.02
CA GLY A 80 15.74 1.63 -18.45
C GLY A 80 15.52 1.40 -16.95
N ILE A 81 14.78 2.29 -16.28
CA ILE A 81 14.51 2.26 -14.84
C ILE A 81 13.04 2.01 -14.53
N THR A 82 12.72 1.71 -13.28
CA THR A 82 11.33 1.55 -12.83
C THR A 82 10.62 2.89 -12.74
N VAL A 83 9.28 2.88 -12.79
CA VAL A 83 8.46 4.11 -12.60
C VAL A 83 8.76 4.79 -11.27
N GLN A 84 9.02 4.01 -10.21
CA GLN A 84 9.33 4.57 -8.89
C GLN A 84 10.67 5.30 -8.87
N GLU A 85 11.69 4.73 -9.49
CA GLU A 85 13.02 5.36 -9.62
C GLU A 85 12.93 6.61 -10.50
N TRP A 86 12.24 6.52 -11.63
CA TRP A 86 12.02 7.65 -12.53
C TRP A 86 11.31 8.81 -11.83
N LEU A 87 10.24 8.53 -11.07
CA LEU A 87 9.56 9.55 -10.28
C LEU A 87 10.47 10.14 -9.20
N ALA A 88 11.29 9.33 -8.53
CA ALA A 88 12.21 9.82 -7.51
C ALA A 88 13.31 10.73 -8.08
N GLU A 89 13.73 10.48 -9.31
CA GLU A 89 14.75 11.28 -10.01
C GLU A 89 14.18 12.59 -10.54
N HIS A 90 13.01 12.56 -11.20
CA HIS A 90 12.44 13.75 -11.85
C HIS A 90 11.49 14.56 -10.96
N TYR A 91 10.86 13.93 -9.98
CA TYR A 91 9.87 14.53 -9.09
C TYR A 91 10.14 14.12 -7.63
N PRO A 92 11.28 14.55 -7.04
CA PRO A 92 11.63 14.19 -5.68
C PRO A 92 10.59 14.77 -4.70
N VAL A 93 9.76 13.89 -4.15
CA VAL A 93 8.87 14.24 -3.04
C VAL A 93 9.61 13.93 -1.75
N GLU A 94 9.79 14.96 -0.90
CA GLU A 94 10.26 14.76 0.46
C GLU A 94 9.29 13.80 1.16
N LYS A 95 9.74 12.56 1.36
CA LYS A 95 8.96 11.61 2.14
C LYS A 95 9.02 12.10 3.59
N PRO A 96 7.87 12.28 4.26
CA PRO A 96 7.89 12.58 5.68
C PRO A 96 8.66 11.49 6.41
N ASP A 97 9.46 11.89 7.38
CA ASP A 97 10.24 10.97 8.19
C ASP A 97 9.33 9.84 8.71
N SER A 98 9.83 8.62 8.61
CA SER A 98 9.19 7.41 9.14
C SER A 98 8.73 7.57 10.59
N GLU A 99 9.49 8.32 11.40
CA GLU A 99 9.12 8.59 12.79
C GLU A 99 7.92 9.54 12.88
N VAL A 100 7.86 10.57 12.05
CA VAL A 100 6.74 11.51 11.97
C VAL A 100 5.48 10.80 11.51
N LEU A 101 5.57 9.94 10.49
CA LEU A 101 4.46 9.10 10.04
C LEU A 101 3.94 8.19 11.15
N ARG A 102 4.85 7.54 11.89
CA ARG A 102 4.49 6.68 13.03
C ARG A 102 3.76 7.49 14.10
N LYS A 103 4.24 8.68 14.45
CA LYS A 103 3.58 9.57 15.44
C LYS A 103 2.19 9.98 14.98
N ASN A 104 2.05 10.44 13.73
CA ASN A 104 0.76 10.84 13.16
C ASN A 104 -0.30 9.73 13.19
N VAL A 105 0.11 8.47 13.11
CA VAL A 105 -0.79 7.30 13.24
C VAL A 105 -1.02 6.91 14.69
N THR A 106 0.00 7.02 15.55
CA THR A 106 -0.02 6.51 16.92
C THR A 106 -0.71 7.49 17.89
N ASP A 107 -0.49 8.79 17.76
CA ASP A 107 -1.02 9.79 18.70
C ASP A 107 -2.56 9.87 18.71
N PRO A 108 -3.26 9.85 17.55
CA PRO A 108 -4.71 9.80 17.54
C PRO A 108 -5.24 8.48 18.14
N PHE A 109 -4.53 7.37 17.92
CA PHE A 109 -4.89 6.08 18.49
C PHE A 109 -4.79 6.08 20.02
N ILE A 110 -3.68 6.58 20.59
CA ILE A 110 -3.50 6.67 22.05
C ILE A 110 -4.62 7.49 22.68
N THR A 111 -4.88 8.67 22.11
CA THR A 111 -5.93 9.59 22.60
C THR A 111 -7.30 8.90 22.60
N GLU A 112 -7.63 8.23 21.50
CA GLU A 112 -8.91 7.55 21.35
C GLU A 112 -9.00 6.30 22.24
N TYR A 113 -7.89 5.57 22.41
CA TYR A 113 -7.79 4.41 23.27
C TYR A 113 -8.08 4.76 24.74
N LEU A 114 -7.45 5.83 25.24
CA LEU A 114 -7.65 6.31 26.61
C LEU A 114 -9.08 6.82 26.85
N ARG A 115 -9.73 7.37 25.81
CA ARG A 115 -11.14 7.80 25.85
C ARG A 115 -12.09 6.60 25.93
N LEU A 116 -11.89 5.59 25.07
CA LEU A 116 -12.80 4.46 24.89
C LEU A 116 -12.60 3.35 25.92
N LYS A 117 -11.38 3.21 26.45
CA LYS A 117 -10.97 2.17 27.40
C LYS A 117 -11.41 0.76 26.97
N PRO A 118 -11.10 0.34 25.73
CA PRO A 118 -11.58 -0.92 25.18
C PRO A 118 -10.87 -2.12 25.82
N CYS A 119 -11.59 -3.24 25.93
CA CYS A 119 -11.03 -4.49 26.44
C CYS A 119 -10.27 -5.33 25.40
N SER A 120 -10.50 -5.07 24.11
CA SER A 120 -9.87 -5.77 22.98
C SER A 120 -9.72 -4.86 21.77
N GLY A 121 -8.83 -5.23 20.84
CA GLY A 121 -8.64 -4.51 19.59
C GLY A 121 -9.89 -4.49 18.71
N GLU A 122 -10.63 -5.59 18.66
CA GLU A 122 -11.93 -5.64 17.95
C GLU A 122 -12.94 -4.66 18.55
N LYS A 123 -12.98 -4.56 19.89
CA LYS A 123 -13.88 -3.63 20.57
C LYS A 123 -13.46 -2.18 20.33
N PHE A 124 -12.16 -1.90 20.28
CA PHE A 124 -11.66 -0.59 19.86
C PHE A 124 -12.11 -0.24 18.44
N ASP A 125 -11.89 -1.13 17.47
CA ASP A 125 -12.23 -0.89 16.07
C ASP A 125 -13.74 -0.68 15.85
N ALA A 126 -14.57 -1.32 16.66
CA ALA A 126 -16.02 -1.13 16.65
C ALA A 126 -16.48 0.21 17.26
N MET A 127 -15.68 0.81 18.16
CA MET A 127 -16.04 2.02 18.90
C MET A 127 -15.31 3.29 18.45
N ARG A 128 -14.23 3.16 17.66
CA ARG A 128 -13.42 4.28 17.18
C ARG A 128 -14.23 5.25 16.32
N SER A 129 -13.91 6.53 16.43
CA SER A 129 -14.42 7.55 15.49
C SER A 129 -13.91 7.34 14.06
N THR A 130 -14.69 7.81 13.09
CA THR A 130 -14.30 7.86 11.67
C THR A 130 -13.04 8.72 11.51
N GLY A 131 -12.04 8.18 10.83
CA GLY A 131 -10.73 8.84 10.64
C GLY A 131 -9.63 8.38 11.60
N ILE A 132 -9.96 7.69 12.70
CA ILE A 132 -8.95 7.07 13.57
C ILE A 132 -8.47 5.75 12.95
N PRO A 133 -7.15 5.48 12.86
CA PRO A 133 -6.64 4.20 12.38
C PRO A 133 -7.15 3.01 13.20
N CYS A 134 -7.38 1.86 12.57
CA CYS A 134 -7.69 0.64 13.32
C CYS A 134 -6.45 0.17 14.10
N TRP A 135 -6.67 -0.62 15.15
CA TRP A 135 -5.57 -1.04 16.03
C TRP A 135 -4.48 -1.79 15.26
N PHE A 136 -4.86 -2.58 14.24
CA PHE A 136 -3.93 -3.36 13.44
C PHE A 136 -3.00 -2.49 12.60
N THR A 137 -3.51 -1.38 12.04
CA THR A 137 -2.67 -0.41 11.31
C THR A 137 -1.61 0.19 12.25
N VAL A 138 -2.01 0.58 13.46
CA VAL A 138 -1.08 1.14 14.46
C VAL A 138 -0.06 0.09 14.91
N ALA A 139 -0.48 -1.18 15.04
CA ALA A 139 0.39 -2.31 15.34
C ALA A 139 1.49 -2.47 14.29
N GLN A 140 1.15 -2.44 13.00
CA GLN A 140 2.12 -2.56 11.91
C GLN A 140 3.15 -1.43 11.92
N HIS A 141 2.72 -0.18 12.13
CA HIS A 141 3.63 0.98 12.26
C HIS A 141 4.54 0.90 13.49
N ASN A 142 4.15 0.11 14.50
CA ASN A 142 4.94 -0.16 15.69
C ASN A 142 5.64 -1.54 15.65
N GLY A 143 5.65 -2.23 14.50
CA GLY A 143 6.36 -3.50 14.33
C GLY A 143 5.81 -4.66 15.16
N THR A 144 4.51 -4.66 15.45
CA THR A 144 3.83 -5.73 16.18
C THR A 144 2.57 -6.18 15.44
N THR A 145 2.12 -7.39 15.71
CA THR A 145 0.88 -7.96 15.17
C THR A 145 -0.10 -8.34 16.27
N ARG A 146 0.27 -8.13 17.53
CA ARG A 146 -0.50 -8.55 18.70
C ARG A 146 -0.96 -7.33 19.50
N TRP A 147 -2.25 -7.30 19.81
CA TRP A 147 -2.88 -6.26 20.63
C TRP A 147 -2.14 -6.00 21.95
N ARG A 148 -1.85 -7.04 22.74
CA ARG A 148 -1.15 -6.88 24.02
C ARG A 148 0.26 -6.30 23.87
N ALA A 149 1.02 -6.79 22.88
CA ALA A 149 2.36 -6.30 22.60
C ALA A 149 2.35 -4.84 22.08
N LEU A 150 1.27 -4.43 21.40
CA LEU A 150 1.08 -3.02 21.04
C LEU A 150 0.87 -2.15 22.29
N LEU A 151 -0.01 -2.56 23.21
CA LEU A 151 -0.28 -1.80 24.43
C LEU A 151 0.97 -1.69 25.31
N GLU A 152 1.71 -2.79 25.48
CA GLU A 152 2.98 -2.80 26.22
C GLU A 152 4.02 -1.87 25.59
N LYS A 153 4.14 -1.88 24.25
CA LYS A 153 5.08 -1.02 23.53
C LYS A 153 4.72 0.47 23.61
N LEU A 154 3.43 0.79 23.73
CA LEU A 154 2.93 2.15 23.86
C LEU A 154 2.72 2.58 25.31
N ASP A 155 3.11 1.74 26.29
CA ASP A 155 2.91 1.96 27.72
C ASP A 155 1.45 2.28 28.09
N LEU A 156 0.50 1.55 27.48
CA LEU A 156 -0.93 1.75 27.66
C LEU A 156 -1.53 0.76 28.68
N PRO A 157 -2.43 1.22 29.57
CA PRO A 157 -3.06 0.36 30.57
C PRO A 157 -4.04 -0.62 29.93
N ILE A 158 -4.05 -1.87 30.39
CA ILE A 158 -4.99 -2.89 29.93
C ILE A 158 -6.31 -2.77 30.69
N TYR A 159 -7.40 -2.51 29.97
CA TYR A 159 -8.75 -2.50 30.53
C TYR A 159 -9.36 -3.90 30.44
N ASN A 160 -9.75 -4.49 31.57
CA ASN A 160 -10.47 -5.75 31.61
C ASN A 160 -11.95 -5.49 31.92
N ASN A 161 -12.86 -6.13 31.17
CA ASN A 161 -14.25 -6.27 31.59
C ASN A 161 -14.32 -7.34 32.67
N LEU A 162 -14.15 -6.99 33.95
CA LEU A 162 -14.58 -7.85 35.04
C LEU A 162 -15.95 -7.38 35.54
N PRO A 163 -17.05 -8.09 35.25
CA PRO A 163 -17.97 -8.38 36.34
C PRO A 163 -17.26 -9.36 37.29
N PRO A 164 -17.38 -9.21 38.62
CA PRO A 164 -16.89 -10.21 39.55
C PRO A 164 -17.66 -11.50 39.29
N GLN A 165 -17.10 -12.42 38.50
CA GLN A 165 -17.59 -13.78 38.46
C GLN A 165 -17.25 -14.35 39.83
N GLN A 166 -18.29 -14.49 40.65
CA GLN A 166 -18.30 -15.36 41.81
C GLN A 166 -17.48 -16.60 41.45
N ALA A 167 -16.38 -16.81 42.16
CA ALA A 167 -15.70 -18.08 42.14
C ALA A 167 -16.72 -19.11 42.64
N VAL A 168 -17.50 -19.69 41.73
CA VAL A 168 -18.25 -20.89 42.02
C VAL A 168 -17.17 -21.91 42.31
N LYS A 169 -16.91 -22.15 43.60
CA LYS A 169 -16.16 -23.31 44.07
C LYS A 169 -16.82 -24.50 43.36
N ARG A 170 -16.14 -25.03 42.34
CA ARG A 170 -16.53 -26.31 41.77
C ARG A 170 -16.21 -27.33 42.85
N GLU A 171 -17.21 -27.65 43.67
CA GLU A 171 -17.14 -28.81 44.55
C GLU A 171 -17.19 -30.04 43.65
N TYR A 172 -16.02 -30.57 43.33
CA TYR A 172 -15.91 -31.85 42.65
C TYR A 172 -16.37 -32.92 43.64
N LYS A 173 -17.51 -33.55 43.37
CA LYS A 173 -17.92 -34.78 44.07
C LYS A 173 -17.06 -35.92 43.52
N VAL A 174 -15.87 -36.10 44.11
CA VAL A 174 -14.99 -37.22 43.78
C VAL A 174 -15.59 -38.48 44.39
N SER A 175 -16.08 -39.39 43.55
CA SER A 175 -16.44 -40.75 43.96
C SER A 175 -15.25 -41.65 43.67
N ILE A 176 -14.57 -42.11 44.72
CA ILE A 176 -13.52 -43.13 44.59
C ILE A 176 -14.24 -44.46 44.37
N HIS A 177 -14.16 -45.00 43.17
CA HIS A 177 -14.53 -46.40 42.92
C HIS A 177 -13.30 -47.24 43.25
N VAL A 178 -13.38 -48.01 44.33
CA VAL A 178 -12.37 -49.02 44.63
C VAL A 178 -12.83 -50.29 43.95
N ASP A 179 -12.13 -50.69 42.90
CA ASP A 179 -12.39 -51.95 42.20
C ASP A 179 -12.05 -53.10 43.17
N PRO A 180 -12.98 -54.01 43.50
CA PRO A 180 -12.73 -55.10 44.45
C PRO A 180 -11.61 -56.03 43.99
N ASP A 181 -11.41 -56.14 42.67
CA ASP A 181 -10.43 -57.03 42.05
C ASP A 181 -8.97 -56.60 42.28
N PHE A 182 -8.74 -55.40 42.82
CA PHE A 182 -7.39 -54.91 43.12
C PHE A 182 -6.81 -55.43 44.45
N LEU A 183 -7.62 -56.05 45.31
CA LEU A 183 -7.17 -56.56 46.62
C LEU A 183 -6.76 -58.03 46.62
N ASP A 184 -7.19 -58.82 45.64
CA ASP A 184 -6.83 -60.25 45.55
C ASP A 184 -5.46 -60.50 44.88
N ALA A 185 -4.84 -59.47 44.31
CA ALA A 185 -3.52 -59.58 43.69
C ALA A 185 -2.33 -59.39 44.65
N ILE A 186 -2.57 -59.04 45.92
CA ILE A 186 -1.50 -58.69 46.89
C ILE A 186 -1.35 -59.75 48.01
N VAL A 187 -2.24 -60.73 48.11
CA VAL A 187 -2.18 -61.79 49.13
C VAL A 187 -2.09 -63.16 48.46
N GLY A 188 -0.89 -63.55 48.04
CA GLY A 188 -0.69 -64.88 47.46
C GLY A 188 0.65 -65.15 46.79
N CYS A 189 1.77 -64.70 47.38
CA CYS A 189 3.10 -65.20 47.07
C CYS A 189 3.91 -65.24 48.37
N ASP A 190 3.58 -66.24 49.21
CA ASP A 190 4.54 -66.86 50.14
C ASP A 190 5.03 -68.17 49.52
#